data_AF-A0A538PSR7-F1
#
_entry.id   AF-A0A538PSR7-F1
#
_cell.length_a   1.000
_cell.length_b   1.000
_cell.length_c   1.000
_cell.angle_alpha   90.00
_cell.angle_beta   90.00
_cell.angle_gamma   90.00
#
_symmetry.space_group_name_H-M   'P 1'
#
loop_
_entity.id
_entity.type
_entity.pdbx_description
1 polymer ?
#
loop_
_entity_poly.entity_id
_entity_poly.type
_entity_poly.pdbx_seq_one_letter_code
_entity_poly.pdbx_strand_id
1 'polypeptide(L)'
;MVRRAVLVLHGHRRQGDDPVGQDQAGRRDEGGRQGGRAPGDDQPRGGRGCRRGHRTGRRGCGEHAAGGPVGRGAGPATGAARASLRVQLELMSLTHEAVVACRSCGVPVTVVVADSLNAERHPELKARLLDGTLHRFQCAQCGADLVIDKQLLYFDHARGHFFFCFPRPRIAELAACLAEVREVHDKAFGAEAPPEIQALGKHMMLRVCFGLDQLRDKVIADDARLSDLVLEELKCEVLGSRDDLRALSVIALWLVRVTPDALEFVTEGPDGVRTPPVTVTRALYDELAARGHAAILAARPALVRGPHVSMLGLVLEP
;
A
#
# COMPACT_ATOMS: atom_id res chain seq x y z
N MET A 1 18.53 37.52 2.28
CA MET A 1 17.30 37.73 1.46
C MET A 1 17.22 36.61 0.44
N VAL A 2 16.40 35.58 0.68
CA VAL A 2 16.17 34.50 -0.30
C VAL A 2 14.87 34.79 -1.02
N ARG A 3 14.89 34.88 -2.35
CA ARG A 3 13.67 35.13 -3.14
C ARG A 3 12.89 33.83 -3.30
N ARG A 4 11.59 33.88 -3.00
CA ARG A 4 10.62 32.80 -3.25
C ARG A 4 10.62 32.41 -4.73
N ALA A 5 10.89 31.14 -5.03
CA ALA A 5 10.46 30.53 -6.28
C ALA A 5 9.05 29.95 -6.04
N VAL A 6 8.02 30.61 -6.57
CA VAL A 6 6.62 30.15 -6.45
C VAL A 6 6.39 29.08 -7.51
N LEU A 7 6.15 27.84 -7.08
CA LEU A 7 5.87 26.73 -7.99
C LEU A 7 4.39 26.76 -8.42
N VAL A 8 4.07 27.57 -9.45
CA VAL A 8 2.68 27.66 -9.96
C VAL A 8 2.36 26.45 -10.84
N LEU A 9 1.84 25.39 -10.22
CA LEU A 9 1.23 24.25 -10.92
C LEU A 9 0.00 24.75 -11.70
N HIS A 10 0.19 25.01 -13.00
CA HIS A 10 -0.90 25.39 -13.90
C HIS A 10 -1.80 24.17 -14.15
N GLY A 11 -2.91 24.11 -13.44
CA GLY A 11 -3.98 23.17 -13.73
C GLY A 11 -4.57 23.46 -15.12
N HIS A 12 -4.26 22.59 -16.09
CA HIS A 12 -4.93 22.60 -17.39
C HIS A 12 -6.42 22.26 -17.23
N ARG A 13 -7.24 23.29 -16.98
CA ARG A 13 -8.67 23.22 -17.28
C ARG A 13 -8.81 23.03 -18.79
N ARG A 14 -9.22 21.84 -19.23
CA ARG A 14 -9.79 21.70 -20.57
C ARG A 14 -11.15 22.39 -20.56
N GLN A 15 -11.24 23.53 -21.22
CA GLN A 15 -12.51 23.97 -21.80
C GLN A 15 -12.93 22.93 -22.83
N GLY A 16 -14.19 22.52 -22.74
CA GLY A 16 -14.88 21.71 -23.73
C GLY A 16 -16.27 22.28 -23.84
N ASP A 17 -16.47 23.16 -24.81
CA ASP A 17 -17.77 23.75 -25.09
C ASP A 17 -18.67 22.69 -25.74
N ASP A 18 -19.86 22.47 -25.18
CA ASP A 18 -21.02 22.05 -25.97
C ASP A 18 -21.35 23.21 -26.95
N PRO A 19 -21.76 22.92 -28.20
CA PRO A 19 -23.21 22.92 -28.40
C PRO A 19 -23.76 22.02 -29.53
N VAL A 20 -25.09 22.07 -29.62
CA VAL A 20 -25.99 21.69 -30.74
C VAL A 20 -26.47 20.23 -30.71
N GLY A 21 -27.72 20.07 -30.27
CA GLY A 21 -28.47 18.83 -30.42
C GLY A 21 -29.15 18.71 -31.79
N GLN A 22 -29.73 17.54 -32.04
CA GLN A 22 -30.73 17.33 -33.09
C GLN A 22 -31.79 16.34 -32.59
N ASP A 23 -33.05 16.67 -32.88
CA ASP A 23 -34.23 15.88 -32.61
C ASP A 23 -34.96 15.62 -33.95
N GLN A 24 -35.84 14.62 -33.96
CA GLN A 24 -36.85 14.31 -34.99
C GLN A 24 -36.45 13.58 -36.29
N ALA A 25 -36.72 12.27 -36.27
CA ALA A 25 -37.72 11.58 -37.10
C ALA A 25 -37.78 11.77 -38.64
N GLY A 26 -37.60 10.65 -39.36
CA GLY A 26 -38.04 10.42 -40.75
C GLY A 26 -37.46 9.12 -41.33
N ARG A 27 -38.11 7.96 -41.22
CA ARG A 27 -39.12 7.36 -42.14
C ARG A 27 -38.56 6.67 -43.40
N ARG A 28 -38.93 5.38 -43.53
CA ARG A 28 -39.09 4.53 -44.74
C ARG A 28 -37.81 3.96 -45.36
N ASP A 29 -37.65 2.63 -45.32
CA ASP A 29 -38.06 1.61 -46.32
C ASP A 29 -36.84 1.32 -47.25
N GLU A 30 -36.50 0.11 -47.72
CA GLU A 30 -37.28 -1.10 -47.94
C GLU A 30 -36.34 -2.35 -48.10
N GLY A 31 -36.79 -3.56 -47.74
CA GLY A 31 -36.24 -4.86 -48.18
C GLY A 31 -34.88 -5.37 -47.61
N GLY A 32 -34.65 -6.66 -47.33
CA GLY A 32 -35.58 -7.80 -47.27
C GLY A 32 -34.88 -9.18 -47.38
N ARG A 33 -35.41 -10.20 -46.66
CA ARG A 33 -35.15 -11.66 -46.80
C ARG A 33 -33.74 -12.16 -46.34
N GLN A 34 -33.55 -13.41 -45.84
CA GLN A 34 -34.44 -14.52 -45.44
C GLN A 34 -33.67 -15.56 -44.59
N GLY A 35 -34.31 -16.14 -43.55
CA GLY A 35 -34.10 -17.52 -43.01
C GLY A 35 -32.74 -17.92 -42.39
N GLY A 36 -32.67 -18.80 -41.38
CA GLY A 36 -33.74 -19.41 -40.57
C GLY A 36 -33.29 -20.62 -39.71
N ARG A 37 -34.08 -20.91 -38.66
CA ARG A 37 -34.25 -22.19 -37.93
C ARG A 37 -33.08 -22.82 -37.14
N ALA A 38 -33.25 -22.80 -35.81
CA ALA A 38 -32.97 -23.91 -34.87
C ALA A 38 -34.05 -25.04 -35.05
N PRO A 39 -34.10 -26.19 -34.31
CA PRO A 39 -33.51 -26.47 -32.98
C PRO A 39 -32.90 -27.89 -32.81
N GLY A 40 -32.55 -28.24 -31.57
CA GLY A 40 -32.20 -29.62 -31.15
C GLY A 40 -32.14 -29.76 -29.63
N ASP A 41 -33.21 -30.26 -29.02
CA ASP A 41 -33.21 -30.77 -27.64
C ASP A 41 -32.46 -32.12 -27.57
N ASP A 42 -31.83 -32.44 -26.43
CA ASP A 42 -31.99 -33.78 -25.85
C ASP A 42 -31.58 -33.89 -24.36
N GLN A 43 -32.51 -34.36 -23.53
CA GLN A 43 -32.28 -35.00 -22.24
C GLN A 43 -33.09 -36.30 -22.23
N PRO A 44 -32.54 -37.40 -21.68
CA PRO A 44 -33.41 -38.15 -20.76
C PRO A 44 -32.73 -38.84 -19.55
N ARG A 45 -33.32 -38.57 -18.37
CA ARG A 45 -33.87 -39.54 -17.39
C ARG A 45 -33.00 -40.62 -16.72
N GLY A 46 -33.11 -40.66 -15.38
CA GLY A 46 -33.13 -41.88 -14.55
C GLY A 46 -32.07 -41.95 -13.44
N GLY A 47 -32.31 -42.49 -12.24
CA GLY A 47 -33.58 -42.91 -11.64
C GLY A 47 -33.44 -43.91 -10.46
N ARG A 48 -34.08 -43.60 -9.32
CA ARG A 48 -34.54 -44.51 -8.22
C ARG A 48 -33.52 -45.23 -7.30
N GLY A 49 -33.86 -45.19 -6.01
CA GLY A 49 -33.69 -46.29 -5.04
C GLY A 49 -32.67 -46.06 -3.92
N CYS A 50 -32.79 -46.59 -2.70
CA CYS A 50 -33.88 -47.14 -1.89
C CYS A 50 -33.23 -47.81 -0.64
N ARG A 51 -33.88 -47.75 0.54
CA ARG A 51 -33.66 -48.59 1.76
C ARG A 51 -32.35 -48.34 2.53
N ARG A 52 -32.40 -48.00 3.82
CA ARG A 52 -32.78 -48.80 5.02
C ARG A 52 -31.84 -49.98 5.30
N GLY A 53 -30.97 -49.82 6.30
CA GLY A 53 -30.25 -50.90 6.99
C GLY A 53 -30.21 -50.63 8.50
N HIS A 54 -30.99 -51.40 9.27
CA HIS A 54 -30.94 -51.44 10.75
C HIS A 54 -29.96 -52.53 11.23
N ARG A 55 -29.72 -52.55 12.56
CA ARG A 55 -29.20 -53.67 13.40
C ARG A 55 -27.68 -53.71 13.59
N THR A 56 -27.10 -54.20 14.71
CA THR A 56 -27.55 -54.41 16.13
C THR A 56 -26.31 -54.80 16.99
N GLY A 57 -26.34 -54.56 18.31
CA GLY A 57 -25.36 -55.09 19.30
C GLY A 57 -24.89 -53.97 20.24
N ARG A 58 -25.22 -53.87 21.55
CA ARG A 58 -25.49 -54.85 22.63
C ARG A 58 -24.28 -55.77 22.87
N ARG A 59 -23.68 -55.91 24.06
CA ARG A 59 -23.90 -55.48 25.47
C ARG A 59 -22.50 -55.22 26.10
N GLY A 60 -22.24 -54.71 27.30
CA GLY A 60 -22.95 -54.33 28.54
C GLY A 60 -21.84 -53.94 29.57
N CYS A 61 -21.98 -53.80 30.89
CA CYS A 61 -23.07 -53.58 31.87
C CYS A 61 -22.40 -53.24 33.23
N GLY A 62 -23.07 -52.52 34.14
CA GLY A 62 -22.58 -52.12 35.48
C GLY A 62 -22.39 -50.60 35.61
N GLU A 63 -23.27 -49.76 36.16
CA GLU A 63 -23.99 -49.77 37.47
C GLU A 63 -23.07 -49.48 38.67
N HIS A 64 -23.32 -48.54 39.59
CA HIS A 64 -24.37 -47.48 39.75
C HIS A 64 -23.65 -46.11 40.04
N ALA A 65 -24.23 -44.96 40.46
CA ALA A 65 -25.58 -44.54 40.89
C ALA A 65 -25.80 -43.00 40.74
N ALA A 66 -27.06 -42.57 40.94
CA ALA A 66 -27.57 -41.31 41.53
C ALA A 66 -26.95 -39.92 41.20
N GLY A 67 -27.76 -39.03 40.59
CA GLY A 67 -27.61 -37.56 40.70
C GLY A 67 -28.01 -36.75 39.45
N GLY A 68 -29.27 -36.30 39.36
CA GLY A 68 -29.68 -35.21 38.45
C GLY A 68 -29.83 -33.87 39.20
N PRO A 69 -30.05 -32.72 38.52
CA PRO A 69 -30.58 -32.59 37.16
C PRO A 69 -29.76 -31.74 36.16
N VAL A 70 -30.10 -31.97 34.89
CA VAL A 70 -29.87 -31.19 33.65
C VAL A 70 -29.38 -29.73 33.82
N GLY A 71 -28.15 -29.44 33.37
CA GLY A 71 -27.56 -28.09 33.31
C GLY A 71 -26.59 -27.92 32.13
N ARG A 72 -27.06 -27.22 31.08
CA ARG A 72 -26.43 -26.98 29.77
C ARG A 72 -24.96 -26.53 29.80
N GLY A 73 -24.12 -27.18 28.98
CA GLY A 73 -23.07 -26.52 28.18
C GLY A 73 -21.88 -25.86 28.88
N ALA A 74 -20.85 -26.65 29.18
CA ALA A 74 -19.48 -26.13 29.25
C ALA A 74 -18.93 -25.96 27.82
N GLY A 75 -18.46 -24.80 27.37
CA GLY A 75 -18.63 -23.45 27.91
C GLY A 75 -18.25 -22.45 26.80
N PRO A 76 -18.71 -21.18 26.83
CA PRO A 76 -18.25 -20.21 25.84
C PRO A 76 -16.77 -19.91 26.10
N ALA A 77 -15.90 -20.28 25.17
CA ALA A 77 -14.59 -19.66 25.06
C ALA A 77 -14.82 -18.14 25.00
N THR A 78 -14.31 -17.42 26.01
CA THR A 78 -14.59 -16.01 26.22
C THR A 78 -14.19 -15.20 24.99
N GLY A 79 -14.94 -14.13 24.68
CA GLY A 79 -14.74 -13.34 23.47
C GLY A 79 -13.30 -12.86 23.26
N ALA A 80 -12.57 -12.62 24.35
CA ALA A 80 -11.14 -12.30 24.37
C ALA A 80 -10.25 -13.34 23.67
N ALA A 81 -10.49 -14.66 23.85
CA ALA A 81 -9.68 -15.69 23.21
C ALA A 81 -9.90 -15.75 21.68
N ARG A 82 -11.13 -15.45 21.22
CA ARG A 82 -11.46 -15.30 19.80
C ARG A 82 -10.98 -13.99 19.20
N ALA A 83 -10.88 -12.92 20.00
CA ALA A 83 -10.29 -11.65 19.59
C ALA A 83 -8.77 -11.75 19.44
N SER A 84 -8.05 -12.36 20.40
CA SER A 84 -6.61 -12.61 20.29
C SER A 84 -6.26 -13.42 19.05
N LEU A 85 -7.03 -14.48 18.74
CA LEU A 85 -6.76 -15.30 17.55
C LEU A 85 -7.02 -14.54 16.22
N ARG A 86 -7.88 -13.51 16.21
CA ARG A 86 -8.06 -12.63 15.03
C ARG A 86 -6.88 -11.68 14.84
N VAL A 87 -6.44 -11.02 15.91
CA VAL A 87 -5.21 -10.20 15.91
C VAL A 87 -3.99 -11.03 15.47
N GLN A 88 -3.97 -12.33 15.79
CA GLN A 88 -2.92 -13.27 15.37
C GLN A 88 -3.03 -13.76 13.90
N LEU A 89 -4.17 -13.56 13.22
CA LEU A 89 -4.38 -13.88 11.81
C LEU A 89 -4.23 -12.66 10.89
N GLU A 90 -4.49 -11.45 11.41
CA GLU A 90 -4.51 -10.20 10.64
C GLU A 90 -3.11 -9.54 10.50
N LEU A 91 -2.05 -10.19 11.01
CA LEU A 91 -0.63 -9.84 10.82
C LEU A 91 0.10 -10.78 9.81
N MET A 92 -0.64 -11.43 8.92
CA MET A 92 -0.11 -12.04 7.69
C MET A 92 0.05 -10.97 6.60
N SER A 93 0.93 -11.19 5.62
CA SER A 93 0.85 -10.41 4.37
C SER A 93 -0.43 -10.82 3.65
N LEU A 94 -1.34 -9.88 3.43
CA LEU A 94 -2.55 -10.09 2.67
C LEU A 94 -2.22 -9.82 1.21
N THR A 95 -2.25 -10.87 0.38
CA THR A 95 -2.07 -10.77 -1.07
C THR A 95 -3.28 -11.34 -1.79
N HIS A 96 -3.69 -10.70 -2.88
CA HIS A 96 -4.76 -11.18 -3.75
C HIS A 96 -4.37 -11.08 -5.23
N GLU A 97 -5.00 -11.90 -6.05
CA GLU A 97 -4.97 -11.73 -7.51
C GLU A 97 -5.93 -10.60 -7.92
N ALA A 98 -5.43 -9.69 -8.75
CA ALA A 98 -6.20 -8.63 -9.38
C ALA A 98 -6.06 -8.73 -10.90
N VAL A 99 -7.14 -8.42 -11.62
CA VAL A 99 -7.12 -8.28 -13.08
C VAL A 99 -7.16 -6.80 -13.42
N VAL A 100 -6.15 -6.31 -14.12
CA VAL A 100 -6.03 -4.90 -14.50
C VAL A 100 -5.80 -4.76 -16.01
N ALA A 101 -6.44 -3.77 -16.63
CA ALA A 101 -6.26 -3.51 -18.05
C ALA A 101 -4.90 -2.82 -18.31
N CYS A 102 -4.13 -3.31 -19.28
CA CYS A 102 -2.93 -2.62 -19.73
C CYS A 102 -3.31 -1.27 -20.36
N ARG A 103 -2.74 -0.17 -19.86
CA ARG A 103 -3.01 1.18 -20.38
C ARG A 103 -2.54 1.40 -21.82
N SER A 104 -1.64 0.57 -22.34
CA SER A 104 -1.11 0.69 -23.71
C SER A 104 -1.88 -0.12 -24.76
N CYS A 105 -2.42 -1.29 -24.42
CA CYS A 105 -3.05 -2.19 -25.39
C CYS A 105 -4.44 -2.72 -24.97
N GLY A 106 -4.94 -2.35 -23.78
CA GLY A 106 -6.25 -2.76 -23.26
C GLY A 106 -6.33 -4.21 -22.76
N VAL A 107 -5.36 -5.07 -23.07
CA VAL A 107 -5.37 -6.49 -22.68
C VAL A 107 -5.39 -6.63 -21.15
N PRO A 108 -6.27 -7.49 -20.58
CA PRO A 108 -6.26 -7.80 -19.16
C PRO A 108 -4.97 -8.51 -18.73
N VAL A 109 -4.38 -8.05 -17.63
CA VAL A 109 -3.20 -8.64 -17.00
C VAL A 109 -3.59 -9.08 -15.59
N THR A 110 -3.45 -10.38 -15.29
CA THR A 110 -3.59 -10.91 -13.93
C THR A 110 -2.29 -10.70 -13.17
N VAL A 111 -2.37 -10.14 -11.97
CA VAL A 111 -1.23 -9.77 -11.13
C VAL A 111 -1.51 -10.08 -9.67
N VAL A 112 -0.48 -10.44 -8.90
CA VAL A 112 -0.57 -10.61 -7.44
C VAL A 112 -0.15 -9.31 -6.77
N VAL A 113 -1.07 -8.71 -6.01
CA VAL A 113 -0.87 -7.47 -5.26
C VAL A 113 -0.99 -7.71 -3.76
N ALA A 114 -0.28 -6.93 -2.96
CA ALA A 114 -0.37 -6.93 -1.49
C ALA A 114 -1.25 -5.77 -0.99
N ASP A 115 -2.05 -6.03 0.05
CA ASP A 115 -2.75 -5.03 0.89
C ASP A 115 -1.97 -4.79 2.19
N SER A 116 -1.29 -5.83 2.69
CA SER A 116 -0.32 -5.73 3.78
C SER A 116 0.93 -6.56 3.48
N LEU A 117 2.05 -6.15 4.07
CA LEU A 117 3.35 -6.80 3.96
C LEU A 117 3.97 -6.95 5.35
N ASN A 118 3.94 -8.17 5.88
CA ASN A 118 4.76 -8.56 7.01
C ASN A 118 6.14 -8.96 6.49
N ALA A 119 7.13 -8.08 6.69
CA ALA A 119 8.47 -8.18 6.12
C ALA A 119 9.31 -9.35 6.69
N GLU A 120 9.02 -9.77 7.92
CA GLU A 120 9.65 -10.94 8.56
C GLU A 120 9.10 -12.25 7.98
N ARG A 121 7.79 -12.29 7.70
CA ARG A 121 7.11 -13.48 7.15
C ARG A 121 7.26 -13.62 5.64
N HIS A 122 7.44 -12.52 4.93
CA HIS A 122 7.53 -12.46 3.47
C HIS A 122 8.80 -11.70 3.02
N PRO A 123 10.00 -12.25 3.32
CA PRO A 123 11.26 -11.62 2.94
C PRO A 123 11.42 -11.47 1.42
N GLU A 124 10.76 -12.32 0.62
CA GLU A 124 10.69 -12.20 -0.84
C GLU A 124 9.94 -10.95 -1.31
N LEU A 125 8.86 -10.57 -0.60
CA LEU A 125 8.15 -9.33 -0.91
C LEU A 125 8.88 -8.11 -0.33
N LYS A 126 9.61 -8.24 0.79
CA LYS A 126 10.55 -7.20 1.26
C LYS A 126 11.66 -6.98 0.23
N ALA A 127 12.24 -8.05 -0.32
CA ALA A 127 13.26 -7.96 -1.37
C ALA A 127 12.71 -7.22 -2.60
N ARG A 128 11.48 -7.53 -3.04
CA ARG A 128 10.79 -6.80 -4.12
C ARG A 128 10.49 -5.33 -3.80
N LEU A 129 10.28 -4.97 -2.52
CA LEU A 129 10.18 -3.57 -2.13
C LEU A 129 11.56 -2.88 -2.29
N LEU A 130 12.62 -3.52 -1.83
CA LEU A 130 13.99 -2.99 -1.82
C LEU A 130 14.59 -2.89 -3.24
N ASP A 131 14.34 -3.85 -4.13
CA ASP A 131 14.75 -3.76 -5.54
C ASP A 131 13.85 -2.82 -6.38
N GLY A 132 12.69 -2.43 -5.83
CA GLY A 132 11.74 -1.52 -6.47
C GLY A 132 10.74 -2.17 -7.42
N THR A 133 10.65 -3.51 -7.48
CA THR A 133 9.73 -4.28 -8.34
C THR A 133 8.41 -4.68 -7.68
N LEU A 134 8.19 -4.36 -6.40
CA LEU A 134 6.91 -4.58 -5.74
C LEU A 134 5.82 -3.77 -6.46
N HIS A 135 4.73 -4.45 -6.82
CA HIS A 135 3.61 -3.91 -7.61
C HIS A 135 4.00 -3.28 -8.96
N ARG A 136 5.20 -3.55 -9.47
CA ARG A 136 5.59 -3.30 -10.86
C ARG A 136 5.52 -4.61 -11.64
N PHE A 137 4.91 -4.55 -12.81
CA PHE A 137 4.67 -5.68 -13.70
C PHE A 137 4.86 -5.24 -15.15
N GLN A 138 4.92 -6.19 -16.08
CA GLN A 138 4.96 -5.90 -17.52
C GLN A 138 3.83 -6.62 -18.23
N CYS A 139 3.21 -5.95 -19.21
CA CYS A 139 2.20 -6.57 -20.05
C CYS A 139 2.84 -7.56 -21.02
N ALA A 140 2.57 -8.85 -20.87
CA ALA A 140 3.13 -9.91 -21.73
C ALA A 140 2.81 -9.73 -23.24
N GLN A 141 1.78 -8.95 -23.60
CA GLN A 141 1.39 -8.71 -25.00
C GLN A 141 2.18 -7.55 -25.66
N CYS A 142 2.56 -6.51 -24.92
CA CYS A 142 3.14 -5.30 -25.51
C CYS A 142 4.40 -4.78 -24.81
N GLY A 143 4.87 -5.45 -23.76
CA GLY A 143 6.05 -5.06 -22.97
C GLY A 143 5.86 -3.81 -22.08
N ALA A 144 4.73 -3.10 -22.18
CA ALA A 144 4.50 -1.89 -21.41
C ALA A 144 4.48 -2.15 -19.89
N ASP A 145 5.18 -1.30 -19.15
CA ASP A 145 5.21 -1.33 -17.69
C ASP A 145 3.83 -1.00 -17.10
N LEU A 146 3.52 -1.66 -15.99
CA LEU A 146 2.30 -1.55 -15.23
C LEU A 146 2.67 -1.38 -13.76
N VAL A 147 2.34 -0.22 -13.18
CA VAL A 147 2.54 0.06 -11.76
C VAL A 147 1.18 0.14 -11.07
N ILE A 148 1.02 -0.60 -9.98
CA ILE A 148 -0.16 -0.52 -9.11
C ILE A 148 0.20 0.30 -7.86
N ASP A 149 -0.13 1.58 -7.93
CA ASP A 149 -0.02 2.52 -6.81
C ASP A 149 -1.31 2.46 -5.99
N LYS A 150 -1.26 1.76 -4.86
CA LYS A 150 -2.39 1.44 -3.98
C LYS A 150 -2.00 1.59 -2.52
N GLN A 151 -2.99 1.54 -1.63
CA GLN A 151 -2.74 1.48 -0.19
C GLN A 151 -2.09 0.15 0.20
N LEU A 152 -1.07 0.22 1.04
CA LEU A 152 -0.29 -0.92 1.55
C LEU A 152 0.12 -0.66 3.01
N LEU A 153 -0.13 -1.62 3.90
CA LEU A 153 0.42 -1.61 5.26
C LEU A 153 1.73 -2.41 5.33
N TYR A 154 2.85 -1.76 5.61
CA TYR A 154 4.14 -2.42 5.85
C TYR A 154 4.37 -2.61 7.35
N PHE A 155 4.73 -3.84 7.74
CA PHE A 155 5.03 -4.22 9.11
C PHE A 155 6.32 -5.04 9.18
N ASP A 156 7.28 -4.59 9.98
CA ASP A 156 8.53 -5.31 10.28
C ASP A 156 8.71 -5.31 11.79
N HIS A 157 8.30 -6.39 12.46
CA HIS A 157 8.33 -6.49 13.92
C HIS A 157 9.77 -6.41 14.45
N ALA A 158 10.72 -7.09 13.79
CA ALA A 158 12.12 -7.10 14.18
C ALA A 158 12.80 -5.72 14.08
N ARG A 159 12.34 -4.87 13.14
CA ARG A 159 12.77 -3.46 13.03
C ARG A 159 11.87 -2.46 13.76
N GLY A 160 10.75 -2.90 14.32
CA GLY A 160 9.74 -2.02 14.90
C GLY A 160 9.08 -1.08 13.87
N HIS A 161 8.87 -1.51 12.62
CA HIS A 161 8.22 -0.66 11.59
C HIS A 161 6.72 -0.92 11.48
N PHE A 162 5.92 0.15 11.52
CA PHE A 162 4.50 0.11 11.21
C PHE A 162 4.19 1.27 10.26
N PHE A 163 4.36 1.06 8.96
CA PHE A 163 4.31 2.12 7.96
C PHE A 163 3.07 1.97 7.06
N PHE A 164 2.30 3.04 6.93
CA PHE A 164 1.22 3.12 5.95
C PHE A 164 1.74 3.77 4.68
N CYS A 165 1.62 3.07 3.56
CA CYS A 165 1.85 3.62 2.23
C CYS A 165 0.49 3.87 1.57
N PHE A 166 0.21 5.11 1.22
CA PHE A 166 -0.93 5.52 0.40
C PHE A 166 -0.51 5.67 -1.07
N PRO A 167 -1.46 5.66 -2.03
CA PRO A 167 -1.20 6.13 -3.38
C PRO A 167 -0.57 7.53 -3.39
N ARG A 168 0.41 7.75 -4.27
CA ARG A 168 1.13 9.02 -4.48
C ARG A 168 0.17 10.24 -4.56
N PRO A 169 -0.97 10.20 -5.28
CA PRO A 169 -1.88 11.35 -5.36
C PRO A 169 -2.59 11.72 -4.06
N ARG A 170 -2.76 10.77 -3.10
CA ARG A 170 -3.40 11.06 -1.80
C ARG A 170 -2.56 12.00 -0.92
N ILE A 171 -1.34 12.38 -1.33
CA ILE A 171 -0.57 13.40 -0.62
C ILE A 171 -1.29 14.76 -0.58
N ALA A 172 -2.13 15.06 -1.58
CA ALA A 172 -2.98 16.26 -1.58
C ALA A 172 -4.02 16.29 -0.44
N GLU A 173 -4.35 15.13 0.14
CA GLU A 173 -5.27 14.97 1.28
C GLU A 173 -4.54 14.50 2.55
N LEU A 174 -3.25 14.84 2.70
CA LEU A 174 -2.38 14.41 3.79
C LEU A 174 -3.05 14.44 5.18
N ALA A 175 -3.78 15.50 5.52
CA ALA A 175 -4.47 15.61 6.82
C ALA A 175 -5.50 14.48 7.06
N ALA A 176 -6.21 14.05 6.03
CA ALA A 176 -7.16 12.93 6.09
C ALA A 176 -6.41 11.60 6.24
N CYS A 177 -5.35 11.36 5.45
CA CYS A 177 -4.49 10.19 5.62
C CYS A 177 -3.87 10.09 7.02
N LEU A 178 -3.43 11.21 7.60
CA LEU A 178 -2.90 11.26 8.97
C LEU A 178 -3.98 10.98 10.04
N ALA A 179 -5.25 11.28 9.78
CA ALA A 179 -6.36 10.94 10.65
C ALA A 179 -6.72 9.45 10.53
N GLU A 180 -6.83 8.93 9.30
CA GLU A 180 -7.08 7.51 8.99
C GLU A 180 -6.05 6.60 9.69
N VAL A 181 -4.76 6.94 9.57
CA VAL A 181 -3.68 6.17 10.19
C VAL A 181 -3.70 6.22 11.71
N ARG A 182 -4.07 7.36 12.30
CA ARG A 182 -4.23 7.49 13.76
C ARG A 182 -5.36 6.59 14.26
N GLU A 183 -6.50 6.58 13.58
CA GLU A 183 -7.64 5.74 13.94
C GLU A 183 -7.29 4.24 13.87
N VAL A 184 -6.56 3.80 12.83
CA VAL A 184 -6.11 2.41 12.72
C VAL A 184 -5.07 2.08 13.80
N HIS A 185 -4.10 2.96 14.05
CA HIS A 185 -3.10 2.79 15.09
C HIS A 185 -3.74 2.69 16.49
N ASP A 186 -4.69 3.57 16.82
CA ASP A 186 -5.33 3.61 18.13
C ASP A 186 -6.27 2.40 18.34
N LYS A 187 -6.88 1.86 17.29
CA LYS A 187 -7.60 0.57 17.35
C LYS A 187 -6.66 -0.63 17.51
N ALA A 188 -5.47 -0.60 16.90
CA ALA A 188 -4.51 -1.69 16.96
C ALA A 188 -3.72 -1.73 18.29
N PHE A 189 -3.34 -0.56 18.81
CA PHE A 189 -2.36 -0.42 19.91
C PHE A 189 -2.80 0.54 21.02
N GLY A 190 -3.99 1.15 20.93
CA GLY A 190 -4.50 2.09 21.93
C GLY A 190 -5.06 1.41 23.19
N ALA A 191 -5.77 2.19 24.00
CA ALA A 191 -6.14 1.82 25.37
C ALA A 191 -7.03 0.56 25.50
N GLU A 192 -7.74 0.17 24.45
CA GLU A 192 -8.58 -1.04 24.41
C GLU A 192 -7.79 -2.32 24.06
N ALA A 193 -6.57 -2.19 23.54
CA ALA A 193 -5.71 -3.35 23.24
C ALA A 193 -5.16 -3.99 24.53
N PRO A 194 -4.84 -5.30 24.55
CA PRO A 194 -4.17 -5.92 25.67
C PRO A 194 -2.84 -5.23 26.04
N PRO A 195 -2.40 -5.23 27.31
CA PRO A 195 -1.20 -4.51 27.74
C PRO A 195 0.07 -4.85 26.94
N GLU A 196 0.21 -6.09 26.51
CA GLU A 196 1.32 -6.58 25.68
C GLU A 196 1.31 -5.96 24.28
N ILE A 197 0.12 -5.75 23.71
CA ILE A 197 -0.09 -5.12 22.40
C ILE A 197 0.11 -3.60 22.51
N GLN A 198 -0.35 -2.97 23.59
CA GLN A 198 -0.04 -1.56 23.88
C GLN A 198 1.47 -1.34 24.06
N ALA A 199 2.17 -2.28 24.71
CA ALA A 199 3.62 -2.23 24.87
C ALA A 199 4.31 -2.36 23.51
N LEU A 200 3.90 -3.31 22.66
CA LEU A 200 4.38 -3.44 21.29
C LEU A 200 4.24 -2.12 20.51
N GLY A 201 3.05 -1.52 20.51
CA GLY A 201 2.80 -0.25 19.79
C GLY A 201 3.75 0.89 20.20
N LYS A 202 4.15 0.98 21.47
CA LYS A 202 5.12 1.98 21.96
C LYS A 202 6.54 1.77 21.42
N HIS A 203 6.86 0.57 20.94
CA HIS A 203 8.12 0.25 20.27
C HIS A 203 8.03 0.34 18.74
N MET A 204 6.83 0.54 18.17
CA MET A 204 6.66 0.69 16.73
C MET A 204 6.89 2.14 16.27
N MET A 205 7.83 2.32 15.35
CA MET A 205 7.95 3.51 14.53
C MET A 205 6.79 3.58 13.53
N LEU A 206 5.82 4.44 13.82
CA LEU A 206 4.75 4.80 12.90
C LEU A 206 5.29 5.74 11.79
N ARG A 207 5.04 5.43 10.52
CA ARG A 207 5.27 6.34 9.39
C ARG A 207 4.13 6.35 8.39
N VAL A 208 3.99 7.48 7.69
CA VAL A 208 3.05 7.66 6.57
C VAL A 208 3.81 8.06 5.31
N CYS A 209 3.66 7.25 4.27
CA CYS A 209 4.33 7.36 2.98
C CYS A 209 3.31 7.48 1.84
N PHE A 210 3.72 8.06 0.71
CA PHE A 210 2.92 8.25 -0.50
C PHE A 210 3.68 7.71 -1.71
N GLY A 211 3.22 6.57 -2.23
CA GLY A 211 3.91 5.78 -3.25
C GLY A 211 4.98 4.85 -2.68
N LEU A 212 5.17 3.71 -3.35
CA LEU A 212 6.10 2.67 -2.91
C LEU A 212 7.56 3.13 -2.88
N ASP A 213 7.94 4.11 -3.70
CA ASP A 213 9.29 4.68 -3.67
C ASP A 213 9.58 5.42 -2.34
N GLN A 214 8.61 6.16 -1.77
CA GLN A 214 8.79 6.76 -0.45
C GLN A 214 8.84 5.69 0.67
N LEU A 215 8.02 4.64 0.57
CA LEU A 215 8.07 3.51 1.52
C LEU A 215 9.45 2.82 1.47
N ARG A 216 9.91 2.49 0.26
CA ARG A 216 11.21 1.87 -0.03
C ARG A 216 12.36 2.69 0.54
N ASP A 217 12.35 4.00 0.36
CA ASP A 217 13.33 4.92 0.94
C ASP A 217 13.44 4.81 2.46
N LYS A 218 12.31 4.70 3.17
CA LYS A 218 12.31 4.55 4.64
C LYS A 218 12.88 3.22 5.09
N VAL A 219 12.56 2.12 4.37
CA VAL A 219 13.12 0.80 4.69
C VAL A 219 14.62 0.73 4.41
N ILE A 220 15.10 1.28 3.29
CA ILE A 220 16.54 1.34 2.98
C ILE A 220 17.30 2.21 3.98
N ALA A 221 16.74 3.36 4.36
CA ALA A 221 17.33 4.24 5.37
C ALA A 221 17.53 3.51 6.70
N ASP A 222 16.50 2.85 7.21
CA ASP A 222 16.57 2.10 8.47
C ASP A 222 17.46 0.85 8.38
N ASP A 223 17.39 0.10 7.26
CA ASP A 223 18.29 -1.04 7.04
C ASP A 223 19.77 -0.61 7.11
N ALA A 224 20.08 0.61 6.64
CA ALA A 224 21.39 1.27 6.74
C ALA A 224 21.65 2.07 8.05
N ARG A 225 20.70 2.07 9.01
CA ARG A 225 20.72 2.84 10.27
C ARG A 225 20.87 4.37 10.08
N LEU A 226 20.25 4.91 9.05
CA LEU A 226 20.13 6.34 8.79
C LEU A 226 18.86 6.90 9.42
N SER A 227 18.93 8.11 9.96
CA SER A 227 17.77 8.88 10.42
C SER A 227 16.96 9.35 9.22
N ASP A 228 15.69 8.99 9.19
CA ASP A 228 14.80 9.32 8.10
C ASP A 228 14.44 10.81 8.02
N LEU A 229 14.68 11.58 9.09
CA LEU A 229 14.63 13.05 9.09
C LEU A 229 15.89 13.65 8.45
N VAL A 230 17.09 13.16 8.83
CA VAL A 230 18.36 13.65 8.29
C VAL A 230 18.46 13.34 6.80
N LEU A 231 17.95 12.19 6.36
CA LEU A 231 17.86 11.83 4.94
C LEU A 231 16.99 12.81 4.15
N GLU A 232 15.86 13.26 4.69
CA GLU A 232 14.98 14.19 3.96
C GLU A 232 15.56 15.62 3.95
N GLU A 233 16.28 16.04 5.00
CA GLU A 233 17.09 17.26 4.97
C GLU A 233 18.20 17.19 3.92
N LEU A 234 18.89 16.05 3.82
CA LEU A 234 19.92 15.83 2.79
C LEU A 234 19.36 16.00 1.38
N LYS A 235 18.17 15.45 1.11
CA LYS A 235 17.50 15.64 -0.19
C LYS A 235 17.18 17.10 -0.46
N CYS A 236 16.72 17.85 0.54
CA CYS A 236 16.49 19.29 0.43
C CYS A 236 17.77 20.09 0.15
N GLU A 237 18.88 19.77 0.83
CA GLU A 237 20.19 20.40 0.58
C GLU A 237 20.74 20.07 -0.81
N VAL A 238 20.64 18.82 -1.26
CA VAL A 238 21.08 18.38 -2.59
C VAL A 238 20.28 19.06 -3.70
N LEU A 239 18.94 19.09 -3.62
CA LEU A 239 18.10 19.81 -4.60
C LEU A 239 18.25 21.34 -4.49
N GLY A 240 18.58 21.85 -3.30
CA GLY A 240 18.83 23.26 -3.05
C GLY A 240 20.15 23.76 -3.66
N SER A 241 21.20 22.93 -3.63
CA SER A 241 22.57 23.30 -4.01
C SER A 241 22.98 22.94 -5.44
N ARG A 242 22.23 22.05 -6.12
CA ARG A 242 22.60 21.52 -7.45
C ARG A 242 21.83 22.15 -8.60
N ASP A 243 22.51 22.98 -9.38
CA ASP A 243 21.92 23.65 -10.54
C ASP A 243 21.60 22.69 -11.71
N ASP A 244 22.30 21.56 -11.81
CA ASP A 244 21.98 20.52 -12.81
C ASP A 244 20.63 19.85 -12.52
N LEU A 245 20.33 19.56 -11.25
CA LEU A 245 19.04 19.02 -10.83
C LEU A 245 17.92 20.06 -10.95
N ARG A 246 18.24 21.33 -10.68
CA ARG A 246 17.32 22.46 -10.90
C ARG A 246 16.98 22.64 -12.38
N ALA A 247 17.96 22.55 -13.28
CA ALA A 247 17.75 22.64 -14.72
C ALA A 247 16.87 21.49 -15.26
N LEU A 248 17.00 20.30 -14.68
CA LEU A 248 16.16 19.14 -14.96
C LEU A 248 14.80 19.15 -14.24
N SER A 249 14.48 20.21 -13.48
CA SER A 249 13.25 20.34 -12.69
C SER A 249 12.96 19.15 -11.75
N VAL A 250 14.00 18.55 -11.17
CA VAL A 250 13.84 17.38 -10.27
C VAL A 250 13.02 17.77 -9.03
N ILE A 251 11.94 17.02 -8.77
CA ILE A 251 11.01 17.25 -7.66
C ILE A 251 11.22 16.29 -6.48
N ALA A 252 11.87 15.14 -6.71
CA ALA A 252 12.16 14.17 -5.64
C ALA A 252 13.48 13.41 -5.90
N LEU A 253 14.04 12.89 -4.80
CA LEU A 253 15.20 12.01 -4.77
C LEU A 253 14.83 10.75 -3.98
N TRP A 254 14.96 9.60 -4.62
CA TRP A 254 14.64 8.28 -4.08
C TRP A 254 15.91 7.51 -3.77
N LEU A 255 16.18 7.21 -2.51
CA LEU A 255 17.36 6.49 -2.05
C LEU A 255 17.36 5.06 -2.63
N VAL A 256 18.28 4.77 -3.56
CA VAL A 256 18.40 3.43 -4.17
C VAL A 256 19.43 2.55 -3.51
N ARG A 257 20.52 3.12 -2.97
CA ARG A 257 21.62 2.39 -2.35
C ARG A 257 22.34 3.23 -1.31
N VAL A 258 22.84 2.58 -0.25
CA VAL A 258 23.77 3.16 0.72
C VAL A 258 25.05 2.31 0.70
N THR A 259 26.20 2.97 0.69
CA THR A 259 27.53 2.37 0.82
C THR A 259 28.26 3.03 2.00
N PRO A 260 29.46 2.57 2.41
CA PRO A 260 30.24 3.25 3.44
C PRO A 260 30.55 4.72 3.12
N ASP A 261 30.77 5.03 1.84
CA ASP A 261 31.28 6.33 1.39
C ASP A 261 30.23 7.21 0.70
N ALA A 262 29.09 6.65 0.29
CA ALA A 262 28.09 7.35 -0.51
C ALA A 262 26.64 6.87 -0.30
N LEU A 263 25.70 7.79 -0.55
CA LEU A 263 24.29 7.53 -0.73
C LEU A 263 23.95 7.79 -2.21
N GLU A 264 23.21 6.89 -2.83
CA GLU A 264 22.81 7.00 -4.24
C GLU A 264 21.31 7.17 -4.35
N PHE A 265 20.90 8.15 -5.16
CA PHE A 265 19.51 8.50 -5.39
C PHE A 265 19.15 8.35 -6.85
N VAL A 266 17.94 7.89 -7.13
CA VAL A 266 17.29 8.11 -8.42
C VAL A 266 16.42 9.36 -8.31
N THR A 267 16.51 10.23 -9.30
CA THR A 267 15.74 11.47 -9.41
C THR A 267 14.34 11.21 -9.98
N GLU A 268 13.41 12.11 -9.73
CA GLU A 268 12.08 12.14 -10.35
C GLU A 268 11.73 13.58 -10.78
N GLY A 269 11.35 13.75 -12.05
CA GLY A 269 10.83 15.00 -12.62
C GLY A 269 9.32 15.16 -12.45
N PRO A 270 8.73 16.30 -12.86
CA PRO A 270 7.31 16.61 -12.62
C PRO A 270 6.32 15.71 -13.37
N ASP A 271 6.80 15.07 -14.44
CA ASP A 271 6.11 14.09 -15.28
C ASP A 271 6.29 12.64 -14.79
N GLY A 272 7.02 12.44 -13.69
CA GLY A 272 7.40 11.12 -13.17
C GLY A 272 8.60 10.49 -13.88
N VAL A 273 9.22 11.18 -14.85
CA VAL A 273 10.41 10.65 -15.55
C VAL A 273 11.61 10.67 -14.61
N ARG A 274 12.33 9.56 -14.59
CA ARG A 274 13.56 9.40 -13.81
C ARG A 274 14.75 9.89 -14.63
N THR A 275 15.55 10.78 -14.06
CA THR A 275 16.76 11.32 -14.71
C THR A 275 18.01 10.56 -14.20
N PRO A 276 19.24 10.89 -14.63
CA PRO A 276 20.44 10.17 -14.20
C PRO A 276 20.59 10.10 -12.66
N PRO A 277 21.06 8.96 -12.10
CA PRO A 277 21.27 8.84 -10.67
C PRO A 277 22.23 9.88 -10.10
N VAL A 278 21.97 10.29 -8.86
CA VAL A 278 22.75 11.27 -8.11
C VAL A 278 23.45 10.57 -6.96
N THR A 279 24.77 10.53 -7.00
CA THR A 279 25.60 10.09 -5.88
C THR A 279 25.92 11.29 -4.97
N VAL A 280 25.80 11.08 -3.66
CA VAL A 280 26.08 12.06 -2.61
C VAL A 280 27.04 11.42 -1.61
N THR A 281 28.02 12.15 -1.09
CA THR A 281 28.98 11.59 -0.13
C THR A 281 28.30 11.30 1.20
N ARG A 282 28.75 10.22 1.86
CA ARG A 282 28.30 9.87 3.21
C ARG A 282 28.68 10.96 4.23
N ALA A 283 29.82 11.62 4.05
CA ALA A 283 30.26 12.76 4.85
C ALA A 283 29.19 13.87 4.94
N LEU A 284 28.53 14.23 3.82
CA LEU A 284 27.48 15.25 3.83
C LEU A 284 26.25 14.83 4.67
N TYR A 285 25.89 13.55 4.64
CA TYR A 285 24.86 13.02 5.54
C TYR A 285 25.30 13.11 7.02
N ASP A 286 26.54 12.74 7.33
CA ASP A 286 27.05 12.74 8.72
C ASP A 286 27.21 14.17 9.26
N GLU A 287 27.60 15.14 8.43
CA GLU A 287 27.58 16.58 8.76
C GLU A 287 26.17 17.07 9.12
N LEU A 288 25.14 16.64 8.37
CA LEU A 288 23.74 16.97 8.69
C LEU A 288 23.27 16.26 9.96
N ALA A 289 23.66 14.99 10.17
CA ALA A 289 23.37 14.26 11.39
C ALA A 289 23.98 14.95 12.63
N ALA A 290 25.20 15.48 12.49
CA ALA A 290 25.90 16.22 13.55
C ALA A 290 25.23 17.55 13.93
N ARG A 291 24.42 18.16 13.05
CA ARG A 291 23.57 19.33 13.41
C ARG A 291 22.50 18.96 14.45
N GLY A 292 22.09 17.69 14.49
CA GLY A 292 21.06 17.17 15.37
C GLY A 292 19.63 17.49 14.94
N HIS A 293 18.68 16.60 15.27
CA HIS A 293 17.29 16.71 14.84
C HIS A 293 16.62 18.03 15.21
N ALA A 294 16.92 18.61 16.38
CA ALA A 294 16.33 19.87 16.83
C ALA A 294 16.69 21.05 15.91
N ALA A 295 17.93 21.13 15.41
CA ALA A 295 18.36 22.18 14.49
C ALA A 295 17.72 22.00 13.10
N ILE A 296 17.61 20.75 12.62
CA ILE A 296 16.92 20.44 11.36
C ILE A 296 15.44 20.83 11.43
N LEU A 297 14.74 20.46 12.50
CA LEU A 297 13.34 20.82 12.72
C LEU A 297 13.12 22.32 12.91
N ALA A 298 14.08 23.05 13.48
CA ALA A 298 14.02 24.51 13.56
C ALA A 298 14.21 25.18 12.18
N ALA A 299 15.04 24.61 11.31
CA ALA A 299 15.30 25.12 9.96
C ALA A 299 14.18 24.76 8.96
N ARG A 300 13.65 23.53 9.02
CA ARG A 300 12.61 23.01 8.12
C ARG A 300 11.53 22.22 8.89
N PRO A 301 10.70 22.87 9.72
CA PRO A 301 9.68 22.19 10.52
C PRO A 301 8.67 21.41 9.67
N ALA A 302 8.37 21.90 8.46
CA ALA A 302 7.44 21.27 7.53
C ALA A 302 7.92 19.91 6.94
N LEU A 303 9.17 19.49 7.20
CA LEU A 303 9.62 18.12 6.91
C LEU A 303 8.88 17.07 7.74
N VAL A 304 8.31 17.45 8.90
CA VAL A 304 7.62 16.53 9.82
C VAL A 304 6.19 16.99 10.06
N ARG A 305 5.23 16.17 9.64
CA ARG A 305 3.79 16.33 9.89
C ARG A 305 3.27 15.07 10.58
N GLY A 306 3.52 14.99 11.89
CA GLY A 306 3.28 13.79 12.69
C GLY A 306 4.08 12.60 12.14
N PRO A 307 3.45 11.44 11.84
CA PRO A 307 4.15 10.29 11.27
C PRO A 307 4.57 10.46 9.79
N HIS A 308 4.15 11.52 9.08
CA HIS A 308 4.72 11.82 7.76
C HIS A 308 6.01 12.62 7.91
N VAL A 309 7.14 12.01 7.54
CA VAL A 309 8.47 12.66 7.50
C VAL A 309 8.94 12.68 6.06
N SER A 310 8.80 13.79 5.33
CA SER A 310 9.35 13.91 3.97
C SER A 310 9.38 15.33 3.41
N MET A 311 10.35 15.57 2.51
CA MET A 311 10.36 16.72 1.61
C MET A 311 9.11 16.79 0.71
N LEU A 312 8.41 15.68 0.46
CA LEU A 312 7.17 15.67 -0.31
C LEU A 312 6.03 16.43 0.40
N GLY A 313 6.08 16.56 1.73
CA GLY A 313 5.14 17.38 2.50
C GLY A 313 5.37 18.90 2.38
N LEU A 314 6.47 19.33 1.73
CA LEU A 314 6.82 20.73 1.52
C LEU A 314 6.09 21.33 0.31
N VAL A 315 5.83 20.55 -0.75
CA VAL A 315 5.12 21.04 -1.96
C VAL A 315 3.62 21.25 -1.74
N LEU A 316 3.12 21.00 -0.52
CA LEU A 316 1.74 21.27 -0.10
C LEU A 316 1.58 22.66 0.56
N GLU A 317 2.67 23.40 0.80
CA GLU A 317 2.58 24.76 1.36
C GLU A 317 2.45 25.82 0.24
N PRO A 318 1.53 26.79 0.37
CA PRO A 318 1.33 27.87 -0.61
C PRO A 318 2.36 29.02 -0.53
#